data_AF-A0A8H3RTS6-F1
#
_entry.id   AF-A0A8H3RTS6-F1
#
_cell.length_a   1.000
_cell.length_b   1.000
_cell.length_c   1.000
_cell.angle_alpha   90.00
_cell.angle_beta   90.00
_cell.angle_gamma   90.00
#
_symmetry.space_group_name_H-M   'P 1'
#
loop_
_entity.id
_entity.type
_entity.pdbx_description
1 polymer ?
#
loop_
_entity_poly.entity_id
_entity_poly.type
_entity_poly.pdbx_seq_one_letter_code
_entity_poly.pdbx_strand_id
1 'polypeptide(L)'
;MSQKLLEDMKEAGKTVNGWEEARKALWAHIGPDTILVGQSLQHDLDIMRMVHLSVVDTVILSREAVAKDCKQSWGLKRLCKQMLDRDIQQSRRGHDCLEDTMATREVVLWCVRHPNKFQEWAVSQREWMKKANGHCKSKQKGSDKVQVKQPQESVPQVLAE
;
A
#
# COMPACT_ATOMS: atom_id res chain seq x y z
N MET A 1 16.34 -1.98 -8.12
CA MET A 1 17.43 -2.90 -8.49
C MET A 1 18.31 -2.20 -9.52
N SER A 2 19.63 -2.15 -9.35
CA SER A 2 20.52 -1.56 -10.36
C SER A 2 20.75 -2.54 -11.52
N GLN A 3 20.98 -2.02 -12.73
CA GLN A 3 21.29 -2.85 -13.91
C GLN A 3 22.51 -3.75 -13.65
N LYS A 4 23.56 -3.19 -13.05
CA LYS A 4 24.76 -3.93 -12.65
C LYS A 4 24.46 -5.12 -11.74
N LEU A 5 23.62 -4.94 -10.72
CA LEU A 5 23.24 -6.04 -9.83
C LEU A 5 22.49 -7.16 -10.58
N LEU A 6 21.65 -6.80 -11.55
CA LEU A 6 20.94 -7.78 -12.36
C LEU A 6 21.89 -8.57 -13.26
N GLU A 7 22.90 -7.92 -13.86
CA GLU A 7 23.95 -8.57 -14.65
C GLU A 7 24.77 -9.53 -13.78
N ASP A 8 25.25 -9.07 -12.62
CA ASP A 8 25.99 -9.90 -11.67
C ASP A 8 25.17 -11.15 -11.25
N MET A 9 23.86 -10.99 -11.01
CA MET A 9 22.96 -12.09 -10.66
C MET A 9 22.74 -13.06 -11.83
N LYS A 10 22.70 -12.56 -13.07
CA LYS A 10 22.60 -13.39 -14.28
C LYS A 10 23.86 -14.23 -14.46
N GLU A 11 25.04 -13.63 -14.34
CA GLU A 11 26.32 -14.33 -14.41
C GLU A 11 26.45 -15.39 -13.32
N ALA A 12 25.96 -15.09 -12.12
CA ALA A 12 25.93 -16.04 -11.00
C ALA A 12 24.87 -17.16 -11.15
N GLY A 13 24.05 -17.16 -12.21
CA GLY A 13 22.98 -18.15 -12.40
C GLY A 13 21.86 -18.06 -11.35
N LYS A 14 21.67 -16.90 -10.74
CA LYS A 14 20.68 -16.65 -9.66
C LYS A 14 19.40 -15.98 -10.15
N THR A 15 19.19 -15.93 -11.46
CA THR A 15 18.00 -15.32 -12.08
C THR A 15 17.12 -16.36 -12.76
N VAL A 16 15.82 -16.10 -12.77
CA VAL A 16 14.87 -16.81 -13.61
C VAL A 16 14.63 -16.06 -14.92
N ASN A 17 14.41 -16.80 -16.00
CA ASN A 17 14.20 -16.23 -17.33
C ASN A 17 12.72 -15.92 -17.56
N GLY A 18 12.31 -14.71 -17.18
CA GLY A 18 10.95 -14.22 -17.38
C GLY A 18 9.93 -14.79 -16.39
N TRP A 19 8.66 -14.42 -16.61
CA TRP A 19 7.56 -14.74 -15.69
C TRP A 19 7.15 -16.22 -15.71
N GLU A 20 7.36 -16.93 -16.83
CA GLU A 20 7.02 -18.35 -16.96
C GLU A 20 7.88 -19.24 -16.06
N GLU A 21 9.19 -19.04 -16.09
CA GLU A 21 10.13 -19.75 -15.21
C GLU A 21 9.95 -19.34 -13.75
N ALA A 22 9.70 -18.05 -13.47
CA ALA A 22 9.38 -17.58 -12.12
C ALA A 22 8.15 -18.29 -11.55
N ARG A 23 7.07 -18.36 -12.34
CA ARG A 23 5.84 -19.06 -11.99
C ARG A 23 6.05 -20.55 -11.76
N LYS A 24 6.79 -21.21 -12.66
CA LYS A 24 7.11 -22.63 -12.54
C LYS A 24 7.92 -22.92 -11.27
N ALA A 25 8.89 -22.07 -10.95
CA ALA A 25 9.66 -22.18 -9.72
C ALA A 25 8.78 -22.02 -8.48
N LEU A 26 7.84 -21.06 -8.48
CA LEU A 26 6.90 -20.88 -7.38
C LEU A 26 5.97 -22.10 -7.21
N TRP A 27 5.43 -22.65 -8.30
CA TRP A 27 4.57 -23.84 -8.28
C TRP A 27 5.26 -25.11 -7.78
N ALA A 28 6.60 -25.18 -7.79
CA ALA A 28 7.31 -26.27 -7.12
C ALA A 28 7.12 -26.27 -5.59
N HIS A 29 6.68 -25.15 -5.02
CA HIS A 29 6.52 -24.95 -3.57
C HIS A 29 5.08 -24.72 -3.12
N ILE A 30 4.16 -24.39 -4.03
CA ILE A 30 2.78 -24.05 -3.69
C ILE A 30 1.78 -24.90 -4.49
N GLY A 31 0.67 -25.26 -3.85
CA GLY A 31 -0.48 -25.91 -4.48
C GLY A 31 -1.78 -25.14 -4.26
N PRO A 32 -2.92 -25.66 -4.75
CA PRO A 32 -4.23 -25.00 -4.61
C PRO A 32 -4.63 -24.68 -3.17
N ASP A 33 -4.25 -25.56 -2.23
CA ASP A 33 -4.59 -25.44 -0.81
C ASP A 33 -3.55 -24.63 0.00
N THR A 34 -2.44 -24.22 -0.63
CA THR A 34 -1.43 -23.40 0.05
C THR A 34 -1.95 -22.00 0.25
N ILE A 35 -1.88 -21.46 1.47
CA ILE A 35 -2.25 -20.07 1.74
C ILE A 35 -1.03 -19.18 1.47
N LEU A 36 -1.14 -18.25 0.51
CA LEU A 36 -0.11 -17.25 0.28
C LEU A 36 -0.28 -16.09 1.25
N VAL A 37 0.81 -15.67 1.88
CA VAL A 37 0.84 -14.53 2.80
C VAL A 37 1.77 -13.48 2.25
N GLY A 38 1.30 -12.25 2.10
CA GLY A 38 2.09 -11.19 1.47
C GLY A 38 1.48 -9.80 1.62
N GLN A 39 2.17 -8.81 1.04
CA GLN A 39 1.80 -7.39 1.07
C GLN A 39 1.58 -6.92 -0.36
N SER A 40 0.34 -6.58 -0.71
CA SER A 40 -0.04 -6.18 -2.08
C SER A 40 0.24 -7.25 -3.14
N LEU A 41 -0.04 -8.52 -2.83
CA LEU A 41 0.25 -9.70 -3.66
C LEU A 41 -0.37 -9.65 -5.05
N GLN A 42 -1.41 -8.84 -5.26
CA GLN A 42 -1.99 -8.61 -6.58
C GLN A 42 -0.92 -8.25 -7.62
N HIS A 43 0.04 -7.39 -7.25
CA HIS A 43 1.11 -6.98 -8.17
C HIS A 43 2.03 -8.14 -8.55
N ASP A 44 2.40 -8.97 -7.57
CA ASP A 44 3.28 -10.11 -7.78
C ASP A 44 2.59 -11.18 -8.65
N LEU A 45 1.33 -11.48 -8.34
CA LEU A 45 0.52 -12.45 -9.08
C LEU A 45 0.23 -12.00 -10.52
N ASP A 46 -0.01 -10.70 -10.74
CA ASP A 46 -0.23 -10.12 -12.07
C ASP A 46 1.03 -10.27 -12.95
N ILE A 47 2.20 -9.96 -12.41
CA ILE A 47 3.48 -10.11 -13.14
C ILE A 47 3.71 -11.56 -13.55
N MET A 48 3.39 -12.51 -12.66
CA MET A 48 3.49 -13.95 -12.92
C MET A 48 2.32 -14.52 -13.75
N ARG A 49 1.29 -13.71 -14.03
CA ARG A 49 0.06 -14.13 -14.73
C ARG A 49 -0.61 -15.32 -14.04
N MET A 50 -0.82 -15.19 -12.73
CA MET A 50 -1.37 -16.22 -11.86
C MET A 50 -2.63 -15.72 -11.17
N VAL A 51 -3.57 -16.64 -10.94
CA VAL A 51 -4.68 -16.44 -10.00
C VAL A 51 -4.55 -17.49 -8.91
N HIS A 52 -4.56 -17.04 -7.66
CA HIS A 52 -4.51 -17.91 -6.50
C HIS A 52 -5.61 -17.49 -5.52
N LEU A 53 -6.45 -18.44 -5.10
CA LEU A 53 -7.67 -18.13 -4.35
C LEU A 53 -7.43 -18.00 -2.84
N SER A 54 -6.41 -18.69 -2.33
CA SER A 54 -6.11 -18.76 -0.89
C SER A 54 -5.00 -17.75 -0.55
N VAL A 55 -5.38 -16.50 -0.28
CA VAL A 55 -4.45 -15.39 -0.04
C VAL A 55 -4.80 -14.63 1.24
N VAL A 56 -3.79 -14.34 2.05
CA VAL A 56 -3.83 -13.37 3.15
C VAL A 56 -2.93 -12.21 2.78
N ASP A 57 -3.55 -11.10 2.38
CA ASP A 57 -2.85 -9.86 2.04
C ASP A 57 -2.94 -8.86 3.19
N THR A 58 -1.80 -8.38 3.69
CA THR A 58 -1.75 -7.43 4.81
C THR A 58 -2.39 -6.08 4.50
N VAL A 59 -2.37 -5.60 3.24
CA VAL A 59 -3.07 -4.37 2.85
C VAL A 59 -4.56 -4.56 2.97
N ILE A 60 -5.09 -5.66 2.43
CA ILE A 60 -6.52 -5.97 2.51
C ILE A 60 -6.93 -6.20 3.97
N LEU A 61 -6.20 -7.04 4.70
CA LEU A 61 -6.45 -7.35 6.10
C LEU A 61 -6.52 -6.09 6.97
N SER A 62 -5.53 -5.21 6.84
CA SER A 62 -5.47 -3.96 7.61
C SER A 62 -6.58 -2.98 7.21
N ARG A 63 -6.87 -2.87 5.91
CA ARG A 63 -7.95 -2.03 5.38
C ARG A 63 -9.31 -2.47 5.88
N GLU A 64 -9.64 -3.74 5.74
CA GLU A 64 -10.93 -4.29 6.15
C GLU A 64 -11.16 -4.18 7.66
N ALA A 65 -10.11 -4.39 8.45
CA ALA A 65 -10.18 -4.18 9.89
C ALA A 65 -10.58 -2.73 10.24
N VAL A 66 -10.03 -1.74 9.52
CA VAL A 66 -10.35 -0.33 9.74
C VAL A 66 -11.74 0.03 9.23
N ALA A 67 -12.08 -0.32 7.99
CA ALA A 67 -13.43 -0.27 7.44
C ALA A 67 -13.49 -0.96 6.07
N LYS A 68 -14.57 -1.71 5.78
CA LYS A 68 -14.78 -2.41 4.50
C LYS A 68 -14.53 -1.51 3.27
N ASP A 69 -15.08 -0.30 3.26
CA ASP A 69 -14.96 0.64 2.13
C ASP A 69 -13.81 1.66 2.29
N CYS A 70 -12.83 1.38 3.15
CA CYS A 70 -11.72 2.29 3.36
C CYS A 70 -10.84 2.40 2.10
N LYS A 71 -10.57 3.62 1.60
CA LYS A 71 -9.65 3.80 0.46
C LYS A 71 -8.18 3.87 0.87
N GLN A 72 -7.90 3.97 2.17
CA GLN A 72 -6.53 4.03 2.67
C GLN A 72 -5.90 2.65 2.66
N SER A 73 -4.61 2.62 2.34
CA SER A 73 -3.76 1.45 2.48
C SER A 73 -2.62 1.74 3.46
N TRP A 74 -2.20 0.72 4.22
CA TRP A 74 -1.06 0.82 5.14
C TRP A 74 0.10 0.02 4.56
N GLY A 75 1.22 0.71 4.32
CA GLY A 75 2.45 0.07 3.87
C GLY A 75 3.10 -0.76 4.96
N LEU A 76 3.86 -1.78 4.56
CA LEU A 76 4.51 -2.74 5.45
C LEU A 76 5.36 -2.08 6.54
N LYS A 77 6.16 -1.05 6.20
CA LYS A 77 6.96 -0.29 7.18
C LYS A 77 6.11 0.24 8.34
N ARG A 78 4.96 0.84 8.01
CA ARG A 78 4.06 1.43 9.01
C ARG A 78 3.43 0.34 9.87
N LEU A 79 3.00 -0.77 9.27
CA LEU A 79 2.43 -1.89 10.01
C LEU A 79 3.45 -2.50 10.97
N CYS A 80 4.68 -2.76 10.51
CA CYS A 80 5.76 -3.27 11.35
C CYS A 80 6.05 -2.32 12.52
N LYS A 81 6.13 -1.00 12.24
CA LYS A 81 6.38 -0.04 13.30
C LYS A 81 5.24 0.02 14.33
N GLN A 82 3.98 -0.02 13.87
CA GLN A 82 2.82 0.13 14.76
C GLN A 82 2.49 -1.15 15.55
N MET A 83 2.72 -2.33 14.97
CA MET A 83 2.30 -3.61 15.56
C MET A 83 3.47 -4.34 16.25
N LEU A 84 4.67 -4.25 15.67
CA LEU A 84 5.85 -5.00 16.12
C LEU A 84 6.90 -4.10 16.79
N ASP A 85 6.68 -2.78 16.80
CA ASP A 85 7.69 -1.76 17.15
C ASP A 85 9.05 -1.98 16.47
N ARG A 86 9.00 -2.38 15.19
CA ARG A 86 10.18 -2.71 14.42
C ARG A 86 10.28 -1.85 13.16
N ASP A 87 11.45 -1.28 12.98
CA ASP A 87 11.84 -0.58 11.75
C ASP A 87 12.47 -1.57 10.77
N ILE A 88 11.96 -1.61 9.54
CA ILE A 88 12.43 -2.48 8.44
C ILE A 88 12.93 -1.64 7.27
N GLN A 89 13.64 -2.26 6.31
CA GLN A 89 14.13 -1.61 5.09
C GLN A 89 14.96 -0.34 5.41
N GLN A 90 15.87 -0.46 6.38
CA GLN A 90 16.77 0.63 6.81
C GLN A 90 18.00 0.76 5.89
N SER A 91 18.23 -0.23 5.03
CA SER A 91 19.34 -0.22 4.08
C SER A 91 19.17 0.84 3.01
N ARG A 92 20.27 1.52 2.64
CA ARG A 92 20.32 2.42 1.48
C ARG A 92 20.41 1.68 0.14
N ARG A 93 20.60 0.36 0.14
CA ARG A 93 20.77 -0.45 -1.08
C ARG A 93 19.46 -0.89 -1.73
N GLY A 94 18.32 -0.37 -1.26
CA GLY A 94 16.99 -0.81 -1.68
C GLY A 94 16.39 -1.80 -0.69
N HIS A 95 15.22 -2.34 -1.05
CA HIS A 95 14.49 -3.28 -0.21
C HIS A 95 15.03 -4.70 -0.39
N ASP A 96 14.96 -5.48 0.68
CA ASP A 96 15.32 -6.89 0.69
C ASP A 96 14.03 -7.72 0.72
N CYS A 97 13.82 -8.55 -0.31
CA CYS A 97 12.61 -9.35 -0.44
C CYS A 97 12.43 -10.36 0.71
N LEU A 98 13.52 -10.89 1.26
CA LEU A 98 13.47 -11.85 2.37
C LEU A 98 13.09 -11.13 3.66
N GLU A 99 13.65 -9.94 3.92
CA GLU A 99 13.24 -9.08 5.04
C GLU A 99 11.74 -8.78 4.95
N ASP A 100 11.27 -8.34 3.79
CA ASP A 100 9.87 -7.97 3.57
C ASP A 100 8.91 -9.15 3.73
N THR A 101 9.29 -10.33 3.22
CA THR A 101 8.49 -11.56 3.35
C THR A 101 8.36 -11.97 4.82
N MET A 102 9.47 -11.95 5.56
CA MET A 102 9.47 -12.30 6.98
C MET A 102 8.70 -11.28 7.82
N ALA A 103 8.89 -9.99 7.56
CA ALA A 103 8.17 -8.92 8.25
C ALA A 103 6.65 -9.02 8.02
N THR A 104 6.23 -9.31 6.79
CA THR A 104 4.82 -9.49 6.43
C THR A 104 4.21 -10.68 7.17
N ARG A 105 4.91 -11.82 7.23
CA ARG A 105 4.51 -12.98 8.02
C ARG A 105 4.31 -12.64 9.50
N GLU A 106 5.25 -11.91 10.10
CA GLU A 106 5.16 -11.51 11.51
C GLU A 106 3.98 -10.56 11.78
N VAL A 107 3.69 -9.63 10.86
CA VAL A 107 2.51 -8.76 10.96
C VAL A 107 1.22 -9.59 10.98
N VAL A 108 1.06 -10.54 10.06
CA VAL A 108 -0.13 -11.41 10.03
C VAL A 108 -0.24 -12.25 11.30
N LEU A 109 0.86 -12.87 11.74
CA LEU A 109 0.88 -13.63 12.98
C LEU A 109 0.51 -12.78 14.20
N TRP A 110 0.98 -11.53 14.25
CA TRP A 110 0.63 -10.61 15.32
C TRP A 110 -0.87 -10.31 15.33
N CYS A 111 -1.48 -10.05 14.17
CA CYS A 111 -2.92 -9.80 14.05
C CYS A 111 -3.74 -11.01 14.54
N VAL A 112 -3.33 -12.22 14.19
CA VAL A 112 -4.02 -13.47 14.60
C VAL A 112 -3.84 -13.74 16.09
N ARG A 113 -2.64 -13.53 16.64
CA ARG A 113 -2.34 -13.80 18.06
C ARG A 113 -2.90 -12.75 19.01
N HIS A 114 -3.17 -11.53 18.53
CA HIS A 114 -3.62 -10.41 19.37
C HIS A 114 -4.88 -9.74 18.79
N PRO A 115 -6.01 -10.46 18.68
CA PRO A 115 -7.21 -9.95 18.02
C PRO A 115 -7.73 -8.66 18.67
N ASN A 116 -7.70 -8.55 20.00
CA ASN A 116 -8.14 -7.36 20.72
C ASN A 116 -7.28 -6.13 20.40
N LYS A 117 -5.94 -6.29 20.44
CA LYS A 117 -5.01 -5.20 20.09
C LYS A 117 -5.14 -4.79 18.63
N PHE A 118 -5.39 -5.76 17.75
CA PHE A 118 -5.60 -5.48 16.33
C PHE A 118 -6.89 -4.66 16.11
N GLN A 119 -7.97 -4.99 16.83
CA GLN A 119 -9.21 -4.19 16.81
C GLN A 119 -9.00 -2.78 17.39
N GLU A 120 -8.31 -2.65 18.51
CA GLU A 120 -7.96 -1.34 19.09
C GLU A 120 -7.14 -0.50 18.11
N TRP A 121 -6.14 -1.11 17.47
CA TRP A 121 -5.38 -0.48 16.39
C TRP A 121 -6.32 0.00 15.28
N ALA A 122 -7.24 -0.85 14.80
CA ALA A 122 -8.16 -0.50 13.73
C ALA A 122 -9.08 0.68 14.08
N VAL A 123 -9.61 0.71 15.31
CA VAL A 123 -10.40 1.83 15.85
C VAL A 123 -9.56 3.11 15.87
N SER A 124 -8.32 3.03 16.36
CA SER A 124 -7.42 4.20 16.40
C SER A 124 -7.17 4.80 15.00
N GLN A 125 -7.03 3.94 13.98
CA GLN A 125 -6.83 4.40 12.61
C GLN A 125 -8.10 5.06 12.05
N ARG A 126 -9.29 4.51 12.34
CA ARG A 126 -10.57 5.09 11.94
C ARG A 126 -10.78 6.47 12.54
N GLU A 127 -10.44 6.65 13.81
CA GLU A 127 -10.50 7.96 14.47
C GLU A 127 -9.51 8.97 13.88
N TRP A 128 -8.27 8.52 13.63
CA TRP A 128 -7.26 9.34 12.97
C TRP A 128 -7.74 9.85 11.61
N MET A 129 -8.39 8.99 10.81
CA MET A 129 -8.98 9.39 9.53
C MET A 129 -10.11 10.41 9.67
N LYS A 130 -11.01 10.24 10.63
CA LYS A 130 -12.09 11.22 10.89
C LYS A 130 -11.50 12.59 11.23
N LYS A 131 -10.47 12.62 12.08
CA LYS A 131 -9.77 13.86 12.45
C LYS A 131 -9.09 14.51 11.25
N ALA A 132 -8.36 13.73 10.44
CA ALA A 132 -7.70 14.22 9.24
C ALA A 132 -8.70 14.81 8.22
N ASN A 133 -9.83 14.14 7.99
CA ASN A 133 -10.89 14.62 7.10
C ASN A 133 -11.59 15.87 7.63
N GLY A 134 -11.81 15.95 8.95
CA GLY A 134 -12.37 17.14 9.61
C GLY A 134 -11.46 18.36 9.46
N HIS A 135 -10.15 18.18 9.63
CA HIS A 135 -9.15 19.23 9.48
C HIS A 135 -9.01 19.73 8.02
N CYS A 136 -9.23 18.85 7.03
CA CYS A 136 -9.21 19.22 5.62
C CYS A 136 -10.44 20.10 5.24
N LYS A 137 -11.63 19.77 5.77
CA LYS A 137 -12.85 20.58 5.55
C LYS A 137 -12.77 21.97 6.19
N SER A 138 -12.10 22.12 7.33
CA SER A 138 -11.90 23.44 7.95
C SER A 138 -10.90 24.32 7.19
N LYS A 139 -9.89 23.73 6.53
CA LYS A 139 -8.92 24.47 5.70
C LYS A 139 -9.53 24.95 4.38
N GLN A 140 -10.38 24.15 3.74
CA GLN A 140 -11.09 24.55 2.51
C GLN A 140 -12.07 25.71 2.73
N LYS A 141 -12.72 25.82 3.91
CA LYS A 141 -13.56 26.98 4.25
C LYS A 141 -12.79 28.29 4.49
N GLY A 142 -11.47 28.23 4.69
CA GLY A 142 -10.63 29.42 4.88
C GLY A 142 -10.12 30.03 3.57
N SER A 143 -10.00 29.21 2.52
CA SER A 143 -9.48 29.65 1.21
C SER A 143 -10.52 30.31 0.30
N ASP A 144 -11.82 30.08 0.52
CA ASP A 144 -12.90 30.63 -0.32
C ASP A 144 -13.33 32.08 0.06
N LYS A 145 -12.64 32.73 1.01
CA LYS A 145 -12.99 34.09 1.49
C LYS A 145 -12.08 35.23 1.01
N VAL A 146 -11.26 35.02 -0.02
CA VAL A 146 -10.52 36.12 -0.67
C VAL A 146 -10.95 36.24 -2.12
N GLN A 147 -12.11 36.87 -2.34
CA GLN A 147 -12.38 37.60 -3.58
C GLN A 147 -12.79 39.01 -3.21
N VAL A 148 -11.81 39.90 -3.33
CA VAL A 148 -11.92 41.35 -3.24
C VAL A 148 -12.83 41.83 -4.37
N LYS A 149 -13.89 42.57 -4.00
CA LYS A 149 -14.75 43.31 -4.92
C LYS A 149 -13.92 44.37 -5.66
N GLN A 150 -14.10 44.48 -6.98
CA GLN A 150 -13.89 45.74 -7.68
C GLN A 150 -15.17 46.17 -8.43
N PRO A 151 -15.43 47.48 -8.54
CA PRO A 151 -16.71 48.02 -8.99
C PRO A 151 -16.84 48.01 -10.52
N GLN A 152 -18.08 47.91 -11.00
CA GLN A 152 -18.41 47.95 -12.42
C GLN A 152 -18.43 49.39 -12.94
N GLU A 153 -17.75 49.64 -14.05
CA GLU A 153 -18.06 50.76 -14.94
C GLU A 153 -18.70 50.22 -16.22
N SER A 154 -19.92 50.69 -16.47
CA SER A 154 -20.78 50.42 -17.60
C SER A 154 -20.66 51.54 -18.63
N VAL A 155 -20.38 51.24 -19.90
CA VAL A 155 -20.68 52.14 -21.04
C VAL A 155 -21.01 51.29 -22.29
N PRO A 156 -21.99 51.71 -23.13
CA PRO A 156 -22.85 50.80 -23.87
C PRO A 156 -22.48 50.50 -25.34
N GLN A 157 -23.07 49.38 -25.75
CA GLN A 157 -23.43 48.90 -27.09
C GLN A 157 -23.71 49.99 -28.15
N VAL A 158 -23.05 49.87 -29.30
CA VAL A 158 -23.54 50.42 -30.57
C VAL A 158 -23.36 49.35 -31.66
N LEU A 159 -24.49 48.89 -32.21
CA LEU A 159 -24.59 48.18 -33.49
C LEU A 159 -24.51 49.21 -34.63
N ALA A 160 -23.83 48.88 -35.73
CA ALA A 160 -24.34 49.04 -37.10
C ALA A 160 -23.35 48.49 -38.14
N GLU A 161 -23.92 47.65 -39.02
CA GLU A 161 -23.55 47.26 -40.40
C GLU A 161 -22.22 46.54 -40.69
#